data_AF-W6PU72-F1
#
_entry.id   AF-W6PU72-F1
#
_cell.length_a   1.000
_cell.length_b   1.000
_cell.length_c   1.000
_cell.angle_alpha   90.00
_cell.angle_beta   90.00
_cell.angle_gamma   90.00
#
_symmetry.space_group_name_H-M   'P 1'
#
loop_
_entity.id
_entity.type
_entity.pdbx_description
1 polymer ?
#
loop_
_entity_poly.entity_id
_entity_poly.type
_entity_poly.pdbx_seq_one_letter_code
_entity_poly.pdbx_strand_id
1 'polypeptide(L)' 'MDAGRIEIADAIPGKRSAGTLQWAGRPNLFWWIGWVKGIAAATFTQVISQADARFEELTSEFEMAVYAEFT' A
#
# COMPACT_ATOMS: atom_id res chain seq x y z
N MET A 1 24.33 -1.54 -0.88
CA MET A 1 23.72 -2.46 -1.86
C MET A 1 22.93 -3.45 -1.03
N ASP A 2 21.67 -3.14 -0.73
CA ASP A 2 20.82 -4.00 0.10
C ASP A 2 19.92 -4.88 -0.78
N ALA A 3 19.74 -6.12 -0.34
CA ALA A 3 19.18 -7.22 -1.10
C ALA A 3 17.79 -6.94 -1.69
N GLY A 4 17.67 -6.82 -3.03
CA GLY A 4 16.51 -7.18 -3.86
C GLY A 4 15.08 -6.83 -3.43
N ARG A 5 14.88 -5.93 -2.47
CA ARG A 5 13.57 -5.59 -1.89
C ARG A 5 12.87 -4.58 -2.79
N ILE A 6 11.64 -4.90 -3.20
CA ILE A 6 10.77 -3.96 -3.90
C ILE A 6 10.06 -3.14 -2.83
N GLU A 7 10.68 -2.02 -2.47
CA GLU A 7 10.22 -1.09 -1.43
C GLU A 7 10.02 0.32 -1.98
N ILE A 8 9.26 1.13 -1.24
CA ILE A 8 9.05 2.54 -1.58
C ILE A 8 10.33 3.33 -1.32
N ALA A 9 10.84 4.06 -2.31
CA ALA A 9 12.03 4.91 -2.17
C ALA A 9 11.75 6.21 -1.40
N ASP A 10 10.66 6.91 -1.75
CA ASP A 10 10.31 8.21 -1.17
C ASP A 10 8.95 8.18 -0.46
N ALA A 11 8.88 8.76 0.73
CA ALA A 11 7.64 8.89 1.47
C ALA A 11 6.77 10.04 0.93
N ILE A 12 5.46 9.81 0.86
CA ILE A 12 4.47 10.86 0.59
C ILE A 12 3.84 11.28 1.93
N PRO A 13 3.66 12.58 2.21
CA PRO A 13 2.96 13.03 3.42
C PRO A 13 1.60 12.35 3.58
N GLY A 14 1.30 11.86 4.79
CA GLY A 14 0.07 11.13 5.09
C GLY A 14 0.03 9.68 4.63
N LYS A 15 1.11 9.14 4.05
CA LYS A 15 1.18 7.78 3.49
C LYS A 15 2.29 6.94 4.12
N ARG A 16 2.55 5.77 3.52
CA ARG A 16 3.64 4.85 3.86
C ARG A 16 5.01 5.55 3.89
N SER A 17 5.83 5.11 4.83
CA SER A 17 7.23 5.55 4.94
C SER A 17 8.09 4.91 3.86
N ALA A 18 9.21 5.56 3.52
CA ALA A 18 10.28 4.95 2.73
C ALA A 18 10.72 3.61 3.36
N GLY A 19 11.09 2.65 2.51
CA GLY A 19 11.38 1.27 2.90
C GLY A 19 10.13 0.38 3.03
N THR A 20 8.90 0.90 3.00
CA THR A 20 7.71 0.03 3.09
C THR A 20 7.66 -0.98 1.93
N LEU A 21 7.53 -2.27 2.26
CA LEU A 21 7.32 -3.33 1.28
C LEU A 21 5.86 -3.36 0.84
N GLN A 22 5.63 -3.64 -0.43
CA GLN A 22 4.28 -3.76 -1.00
C GLN A 22 4.24 -4.74 -2.16
N TRP A 23 3.05 -5.27 -2.44
CA TRP A 23 2.79 -5.99 -3.68
C TRP A 23 1.32 -5.94 -4.06
N ALA A 24 1.05 -6.24 -5.33
CA ALA A 24 -0.29 -6.32 -5.88
C ALA A 24 -0.53 -7.70 -6.50
N GLY A 25 -1.79 -8.13 -6.52
CA GLY A 25 -2.22 -9.39 -7.12
C GLY A 25 -3.60 -9.29 -7.74
N ARG A 26 -3.92 -10.21 -8.65
CA ARG A 26 -5.31 -10.41 -9.08
C ARG A 26 -6.11 -11.10 -7.97
N PRO A 27 -7.42 -10.86 -7.84
CA PRO A 27 -8.28 -9.96 -8.63
C PRO A 27 -8.44 -8.58 -7.96
N ASN A 28 -7.48 -7.67 -8.15
CA ASN A 28 -7.40 -6.39 -7.42
C ASN A 28 -7.25 -6.61 -5.89
N LEU A 29 -6.07 -7.16 -5.55
CA LEU A 29 -5.54 -7.32 -4.20
C LEU A 29 -4.31 -6.43 -4.07
N PHE A 30 -4.17 -5.76 -2.94
CA PHE A 30 -3.00 -4.94 -2.64
C PHE A 30 -2.68 -4.99 -1.16
N TRP A 31 -1.39 -5.06 -0.81
CA TRP A 31 -0.95 -5.09 0.58
C TRP A 31 0.36 -4.34 0.76
N TRP A 32 0.62 -3.90 2.00
CA TRP A 32 1.90 -3.34 2.41
C TRP A 32 2.26 -3.67 3.85
N ILE A 33 3.56 -3.66 4.15
CA ILE A 33 4.14 -3.88 5.48
C ILE A 33 5.24 -2.85 5.73
N GLY A 34 5.00 -1.92 6.65
CA GLY A 34 5.93 -0.84 6.99
C GLY A 34 6.43 -0.95 8.43
N TRP A 35 7.73 -1.16 8.61
CA TRP A 35 8.36 -1.29 9.93
C TRP A 35 8.57 0.04 10.66
N VAL A 36 8.76 1.16 9.94
CA VAL A 36 9.03 2.47 10.56
C VAL A 36 7.88 2.92 11.48
N LYS A 37 6.64 2.74 11.01
CA LYS A 37 5.42 3.11 11.74
C LYS A 37 4.73 1.89 12.38
N GLY A 38 5.24 0.68 12.17
CA GLY A 38 4.65 -0.56 12.69
C GLY A 38 3.27 -0.90 12.10
N ILE A 39 2.98 -0.46 10.87
CA ILE A 39 1.66 -0.61 10.23
C ILE A 39 1.76 -1.57 9.03
N ALA A 40 0.82 -2.50 8.97
CA ALA A 40 0.55 -3.32 7.80
C ALA A 40 -0.95 -3.27 7.48
N ALA A 41 -1.31 -3.26 6.21
CA ALA A 41 -2.70 -3.29 5.78
C ALA A 41 -2.85 -3.92 4.39
N ALA A 42 -4.09 -4.27 4.03
CA ALA A 42 -4.42 -4.85 2.74
C ALA A 42 -5.83 -4.47 2.30
N THR A 43 -6.02 -4.33 0.98
CA THR A 43 -7.31 -4.21 0.30
C THR A 43 -7.55 -5.47 -0.52
N PHE A 44 -8.63 -6.20 -0.24
CA PHE A 44 -9.00 -7.41 -0.98
C PHE A 44 -10.37 -7.26 -1.62
N THR A 45 -10.42 -7.41 -2.94
CA THR A 45 -11.67 -7.43 -3.71
C THR A 45 -11.80 -8.72 -4.50
N GLN A 46 -12.90 -8.87 -5.24
CA GLN A 46 -13.15 -9.97 -6.17
C GLN A 46 -13.39 -9.44 -7.59
N VAL A 47 -12.71 -8.34 -7.96
CA VAL A 47 -12.91 -7.65 -9.24
C VAL A 47 -11.71 -7.90 -10.15
N ILE A 48 -11.91 -8.59 -11.27
CA ILE A 48 -10.88 -8.73 -12.30
C ILE A 48 -11.08 -7.62 -13.32
N SER A 49 -10.43 -6.50 -13.07
CA SER A 49 -10.37 -5.37 -13.99
C SER A 49 -8.95 -4.82 -14.02
N GLN A 50 -8.35 -4.78 -15.21
CA GLN A 50 -6.99 -4.27 -15.37
C GLN A 50 -7.01 -2.74 -15.27
N ALA A 51 -6.07 -2.17 -14.50
CA ALA A 51 -5.98 -0.72 -14.28
C ALA A 51 -7.32 -0.09 -13.82
N ASP A 52 -7.99 -0.73 -12.85
CA ASP A 52 -9.27 -0.23 -12.32
C ASP A 52 -9.05 1.01 -11.45
N ALA A 53 -9.39 2.18 -11.99
CA ALA A 53 -9.25 3.46 -11.30
C ALA A 53 -10.01 3.51 -9.97
N ARG A 54 -11.12 2.78 -9.82
CA ARG A 54 -11.88 2.75 -8.55
C ARG A 54 -11.14 1.95 -7.49
N PHE A 55 -10.40 0.92 -7.88
CA PHE A 55 -9.57 0.16 -6.96
C PHE A 55 -8.35 0.97 -6.49
N GLU A 56 -7.77 1.75 -7.40
CA GLU A 56 -6.69 2.68 -7.07
C GLU A 56 -7.15 3.78 -6.10
N GLU A 57 -8.29 4.41 -6.39
CA GLU A 57 -8.92 5.41 -5.52
C GLU A 57 -9.22 4.84 -4.13
N LEU A 58 -9.92 3.71 -4.06
CA LEU A 58 -10.21 2.99 -2.81
C LEU A 58 -8.93 2.72 -2.01
N THR A 59 -7.89 2.19 -2.66
CA THR A 59 -6.63 1.85 -1.99
C THR A 59 -5.91 3.09 -1.49
N SER A 60 -5.93 4.18 -2.24
CA SER A 60 -5.31 5.45 -1.85
C SER A 60 -6.04 6.09 -0.65
N GLU A 61 -7.36 6.12 -0.69
CA GLU A 61 -8.18 6.65 0.42
C GLU A 61 -8.02 5.79 1.68
N PHE A 62 -8.05 4.47 1.53
CA PHE A 62 -7.82 3.53 2.62
C PHE A 62 -6.43 3.73 3.26
N GLU A 63 -5.38 3.88 2.45
CA GLU A 63 -4.03 4.15 2.95
C GLU A 63 -3.99 5.44 3.78
N MET A 64 -4.57 6.53 3.27
CA MET A 64 -4.62 7.80 3.99
C MET A 64 -5.38 7.68 5.32
N ALA A 65 -6.51 6.97 5.32
CA ALA A 65 -7.32 6.76 6.54
C ALA A 65 -6.56 5.94 7.59
N VAL A 66 -5.87 4.87 7.18
CA VAL A 66 -5.02 4.06 8.06
C VAL A 66 -3.96 4.93 8.74
N TYR A 67 -3.25 5.77 8.00
CA TYR A 67 -2.23 6.64 8.59
C TYR A 67 -2.81 7.81 9.38
N ALA A 68 -4.03 8.28 9.08
CA ALA A 68 -4.68 9.27 9.93
C ALA A 68 -5.11 8.72 11.30
N GLU A 69 -5.48 7.43 11.37
CA GLU A 69 -5.96 6.79 12.61
C GLU A 69 -4.82 6.22 13.47
N PHE A 70 -3.80 5.65 12.84
CA PHE A 70 -2.79 4.84 13.54
C PHE A 70 -1.41 5.50 13.67
N THR A 71 -1.26 6.79 13.34
CA THR A 71 -0.03 7.56 13.60
C THR A 71 -0.29 8.93 14.16
#